data_AF-C5L359-F1
#
_entry.id   AF-C5L359-F1
#
_cell.length_a   1.000
_cell.length_b   1.000
_cell.length_c   1.000
_cell.angle_alpha   90.00
_cell.angle_beta   90.00
_cell.angle_gamma   90.00
#
_symmetry.space_group_name_H-M   'P 1'
#
loop_
_entity.id
_entity.type
_entity.pdbx_description
1 polymer ?
#
loop_
_entity_poly.entity_id
_entity_poly.type
_entity_poly.pdbx_seq_one_letter_code
_entity_poly.pdbx_strand_id
1 'polypeptide(L)'
;RVDLFVPNASSVDLDPRHWEPLLRCKWTGNYESSNYHDYNESYNYHDYYESSNYNDYNESSNYNDYNESYNYHDYNESYNYNDYNESYNYHDYYESSNYYDYYESSNYHDYNDYHDYYESSNYHDY
;
A
#
# COMPACT_ATOMS: atom_id res chain seq x y z
N ARG A 1 -4.16 20.59 18.82
CA ARG A 1 -5.09 19.47 19.10
C ARG A 1 -5.81 19.21 17.81
N VAL A 2 -5.33 18.24 17.03
CA VAL A 2 -6.06 17.68 15.91
C VAL A 2 -6.54 16.35 16.47
N ASP A 3 -7.84 16.24 16.70
CA ASP A 3 -8.44 15.02 17.21
C ASP A 3 -8.44 14.01 16.05
N LEU A 4 -7.57 13.00 16.15
CA LEU A 4 -7.51 11.88 15.22
C LEU A 4 -8.76 11.02 15.43
N PHE A 5 -9.61 10.96 14.40
CA PHE A 5 -10.74 10.03 14.40
C PHE A 5 -10.24 8.67 13.92
N VAL A 6 -10.09 7.73 14.85
CA VAL A 6 -9.92 6.31 14.56
C VAL A 6 -11.30 5.67 14.69
N PRO A 7 -12.02 5.35 13.60
CA PRO A 7 -13.29 4.69 13.72
C PRO A 7 -13.06 3.26 14.20
N ASN A 8 -13.52 2.96 15.42
CA ASN A 8 -13.61 1.60 15.92
C ASN A 8 -14.80 0.91 15.23
N ALA A 9 -14.57 -0.21 14.55
CA ALA A 9 -15.52 -0.88 13.66
C ALA A 9 -16.70 -1.60 14.38
N SER A 10 -17.35 -0.94 15.34
CA SER A 10 -18.59 -1.44 15.93
C SER A 10 -19.65 -0.34 16.02
N SER A 11 -20.62 -0.44 15.12
CA SER A 11 -21.86 0.32 15.02
C SER A 11 -21.72 1.84 14.86
N VAL A 12 -21.66 2.30 13.62
CA VAL A 12 -22.15 3.65 13.30
C VAL A 12 -22.99 3.57 12.03
N ASP A 13 -24.31 3.64 12.18
CA ASP A 13 -25.23 3.96 11.08
C ASP A 13 -24.90 5.39 10.61
N LEU A 14 -24.12 5.53 9.54
CA LEU A 14 -23.71 6.83 8.99
C LEU A 14 -24.50 7.16 7.72
N ASP A 15 -25.14 8.34 7.74
CA ASP A 15 -25.91 8.95 6.64
C ASP A 15 -25.03 9.07 5.37
N PRO A 16 -25.55 8.69 4.18
CA PRO A 16 -24.83 8.73 2.91
C PRO A 16 -24.15 10.04 2.51
N ARG A 17 -24.57 11.16 3.11
CA ARG A 17 -23.98 12.48 2.84
C ARG A 17 -22.69 12.74 3.62
N HIS A 18 -22.27 11.82 4.49
CA HIS A 18 -20.99 11.88 5.19
C HIS A 18 -19.84 11.15 4.47
N TRP A 19 -20.03 10.68 3.23
CA TRP A 19 -18.96 10.03 2.45
C TRP A 19 -17.93 11.02 1.84
N GLU A 20 -18.22 12.32 1.80
CA GLU A 20 -17.32 13.32 1.20
C GLU A 20 -15.99 13.61 1.94
N PRO A 21 -15.80 13.39 3.27
CA PRO A 21 -14.50 13.63 3.91
C PRO A 21 -13.50 12.47 3.75
N LEU A 22 -13.95 11.26 3.40
CA LEU A 22 -13.07 10.07 3.35
C LEU A 22 -12.10 10.12 2.16
N LEU A 23 -12.48 10.79 1.07
CA LEU A 23 -11.65 10.99 -0.13
C LEU A 23 -10.45 11.94 0.08
N ARG A 24 -10.23 12.46 1.30
CA ARG A 24 -9.15 13.41 1.63
C ARG A 24 -8.30 12.99 2.82
N CYS A 25 -8.38 11.74 3.26
CA CYS A 25 -7.48 11.24 4.28
C CYS A 25 -6.07 11.07 3.68
N LYS A 26 -5.07 11.64 4.36
CA LYS A 26 -3.65 11.35 4.14
C LYS A 26 -3.20 10.51 5.32
N TRP A 27 -2.65 9.34 5.05
CA TRP A 27 -2.03 8.51 6.06
C TRP A 27 -0.53 8.68 6.01
N THR A 28 0.03 8.94 7.19
CA THR A 28 1.48 8.97 7.40
C THR A 28 1.79 8.46 8.79
N GLY A 29 2.62 7.44 8.88
CA GLY A 29 2.98 6.78 10.11
C GLY A 29 4.33 6.09 10.01
N ASN A 30 4.89 5.80 11.18
CA ASN A 30 6.06 4.94 11.32
C ASN A 30 5.72 3.95 12.43
N TYR A 31 5.84 2.66 12.14
CA TYR A 31 5.39 1.62 13.04
C TYR A 31 6.44 0.52 13.19
N GLU A 32 6.74 0.19 14.44
CA GLU A 32 7.58 -0.94 14.82
C GLU A 32 6.71 -1.98 15.54
N SER A 33 6.63 -3.19 15.02
CA SER A 33 5.84 -4.27 15.65
C SER A 33 6.36 -5.65 15.29
N SER A 34 6.07 -6.68 16.09
CA SER A 34 6.44 -8.06 15.67
C SER A 34 5.64 -8.50 14.44
N ASN A 35 4.36 -8.15 14.40
CA ASN A 35 3.44 -8.46 13.31
C ASN A 35 2.62 -7.21 13.02
N TYR A 36 2.68 -6.75 11.78
CA TYR A 36 1.86 -5.67 11.30
C TYR A 36 0.78 -6.21 10.35
N HIS A 37 -0.44 -5.70 10.51
CA HIS A 37 -1.51 -5.93 9.57
C HIS A 37 -2.37 -4.68 9.45
N ASP A 38 -2.57 -4.21 8.23
CA ASP A 38 -3.39 -3.03 7.96
C ASP A 38 -4.33 -3.25 6.78
N TYR A 39 -5.36 -2.42 6.77
CA TYR A 39 -6.27 -2.24 5.66
C TYR A 39 -6.59 -0.74 5.58
N ASN A 40 -6.18 -0.11 4.49
CA ASN A 40 -6.32 1.33 4.33
C ASN A 40 -6.93 1.71 2.98
N GLU A 41 -7.84 2.68 3.02
CA GLU A 41 -8.42 3.33 1.84
C GLU A 41 -8.19 4.83 1.98
N SER A 42 -7.34 5.41 1.13
CA SER A 42 -6.92 6.80 1.29
C SER A 42 -6.53 7.46 -0.03
N TYR A 43 -6.49 8.79 -0.08
CA TYR A 43 -6.01 9.45 -1.30
C TYR A 43 -4.47 9.43 -1.39
N ASN A 44 -3.79 9.60 -0.26
CA ASN A 44 -2.35 9.39 -0.20
C ASN A 44 -2.02 8.55 1.03
N TYR A 45 -1.32 7.46 0.80
CA TYR A 45 -0.72 6.63 1.81
C TYR A 45 0.80 6.80 1.75
N HIS A 46 1.42 7.07 2.89
CA HIS A 46 2.87 7.12 2.97
C HIS A 46 3.38 6.71 4.35
N ASP A 47 3.85 5.48 4.46
CA ASP A 47 4.23 4.90 5.73
C ASP A 47 5.66 4.32 5.70
N TYR A 48 6.14 3.99 6.90
CA TYR A 48 7.37 3.26 7.14
C TYR A 48 7.10 2.15 8.16
N TYR A 49 7.52 0.93 7.85
CA TYR A 49 7.31 -0.22 8.70
C TYR A 49 8.59 -1.00 8.97
N GLU A 50 8.76 -1.40 10.23
CA GLU A 50 9.73 -2.41 10.63
C GLU A 50 8.99 -3.52 11.39
N SER A 51 8.96 -4.73 10.81
CA SER A 51 8.25 -5.85 11.44
C SER A 51 8.80 -7.23 11.10
N SER A 52 8.52 -8.26 11.90
CA SER A 52 8.89 -9.62 11.47
C SER A 52 7.96 -10.15 10.39
N ASN A 53 6.66 -9.83 10.48
CA ASN A 53 5.69 -10.17 9.45
C ASN A 53 4.85 -8.93 9.12
N TYR A 54 4.90 -8.50 7.86
CA TYR A 54 4.09 -7.41 7.33
C TYR A 54 3.03 -7.97 6.39
N ASN A 55 1.78 -7.52 6.56
CA ASN A 55 0.67 -7.83 5.65
C ASN A 55 -0.18 -6.57 5.46
N ASP A 56 -0.11 -5.92 4.31
CA ASP A 56 -0.95 -4.76 4.01
C ASP A 56 -1.91 -5.03 2.85
N TYR A 57 -3.02 -4.29 2.89
CA TYR A 57 -4.03 -4.20 1.86
C TYR A 57 -4.38 -2.73 1.70
N ASN A 58 -3.92 -2.10 0.62
CA ASN A 58 -4.08 -0.68 0.40
C ASN A 58 -4.84 -0.37 -0.89
N GLU A 59 -5.78 0.56 -0.81
CA GLU A 59 -6.38 1.18 -1.98
C GLU A 59 -6.15 2.69 -1.91
N SER A 60 -5.35 3.23 -2.84
CA SER A 60 -5.04 4.65 -2.82
C SER A 60 -4.78 5.30 -4.16
N SER A 61 -4.88 6.63 -4.24
CA SER A 61 -4.44 7.31 -5.48
C SER A 61 -2.92 7.41 -5.58
N ASN A 62 -2.24 7.58 -4.44
CA ASN A 62 -0.78 7.57 -4.37
C ASN A 62 -0.34 6.74 -3.17
N TYR A 63 0.38 5.67 -3.44
CA TYR A 63 0.99 4.82 -2.44
C TYR A 63 2.50 5.03 -2.43
N ASN A 64 3.07 5.18 -1.23
CA ASN A 64 4.51 5.24 -1.01
C ASN A 64 4.87 4.50 0.27
N ASP A 65 5.32 3.25 0.19
CA ASP A 65 5.75 2.51 1.38
C ASP A 65 7.29 2.34 1.44
N TYR A 66 7.77 2.19 2.67
CA TYR A 66 9.10 1.67 2.94
C TYR A 66 8.97 0.59 4.02
N ASN A 67 9.35 -0.64 3.67
CA ASN A 67 9.24 -1.77 4.57
C ASN A 67 10.57 -2.48 4.80
N GLU A 68 10.84 -2.81 6.06
CA GLU A 68 11.86 -3.78 6.43
C GLU A 68 11.20 -4.92 7.21
N SER A 69 11.19 -6.13 6.63
CA SER A 69 10.55 -7.27 7.30
C SER A 69 11.14 -8.64 7.02
N TYR A 70 10.86 -9.64 7.85
CA TYR A 70 11.30 -11.01 7.52
C TYR A 70 10.38 -11.65 6.48
N ASN A 71 9.07 -11.52 6.66
CA ASN A 71 8.06 -11.90 5.67
C ASN A 71 7.22 -10.68 5.31
N TYR A 72 7.27 -10.31 4.04
CA TYR A 72 6.46 -9.25 3.47
C TYR A 72 5.35 -9.83 2.60
N HIS A 73 4.14 -9.32 2.80
CA HIS A 73 3.01 -9.57 1.94
C HIS A 73 2.22 -8.29 1.71
N ASP A 74 1.96 -7.93 0.46
CA ASP A 74 1.18 -6.74 0.15
C ASP A 74 0.23 -6.95 -1.02
N TYR A 75 -0.92 -6.31 -0.94
CA TYR A 75 -1.92 -6.21 -1.98
C TYR A 75 -2.32 -4.76 -2.13
N ASN A 76 -1.97 -4.16 -3.27
CA ASN A 76 -2.19 -2.75 -3.48
C ASN A 76 -2.85 -2.41 -4.81
N GLU A 77 -3.88 -1.58 -4.76
CA GLU A 77 -4.49 -0.96 -5.93
C GLU A 77 -4.26 0.55 -5.88
N SER A 78 -3.46 1.08 -6.80
CA SER A 78 -3.21 2.52 -6.82
C SER A 78 -2.91 3.12 -8.18
N TYR A 79 -3.19 4.42 -8.35
CA TYR A 79 -2.83 5.11 -9.60
C TYR A 79 -1.32 5.31 -9.72
N ASN A 80 -0.67 5.73 -8.64
CA ASN A 80 0.77 5.86 -8.55
C ASN A 80 1.27 5.03 -7.36
N TYR A 81 2.05 4.00 -7.66
CA TYR A 81 2.66 3.12 -6.68
C TYR A 81 4.17 3.37 -6.65
N ASN A 82 4.73 3.56 -5.46
CA ASN A 82 6.18 3.42 -5.25
C ASN A 82 6.42 2.64 -3.95
N ASP A 83 7.22 1.59 -4.00
CA ASP A 83 7.60 0.84 -2.80
C ASP A 83 9.11 0.60 -2.74
N TYR A 84 9.61 0.59 -1.51
CA TYR A 84 10.94 0.12 -1.18
C TYR A 84 10.82 -0.96 -0.11
N ASN A 85 11.24 -2.18 -0.45
CA ASN A 85 11.19 -3.30 0.48
C ASN A 85 12.53 -3.99 0.65
N GLU A 86 12.87 -4.27 1.90
CA GLU A 86 13.92 -5.21 2.27
C GLU A 86 13.31 -6.36 3.08
N SER A 87 13.31 -7.57 2.51
CA SER A 87 12.75 -8.72 3.22
C SER A 87 13.34 -10.08 2.90
N TYR A 88 13.17 -11.06 3.78
CA TYR A 88 13.68 -12.41 3.50
C TYR A 88 12.75 -13.16 2.52
N ASN A 89 11.45 -13.14 2.79
CA ASN A 89 10.42 -13.63 1.89
C ASN A 89 9.51 -12.47 1.48
N TYR A 90 9.37 -12.26 0.18
CA TYR A 90 8.62 -11.19 -0.42
C TYR A 90 7.50 -11.77 -1.31
N HIS A 91 6.26 -11.33 -1.06
CA HIS A 91 5.12 -11.67 -1.90
C HIS A 91 4.17 -10.48 -2.08
N ASP A 92 4.13 -9.89 -3.25
CA ASP A 92 3.23 -8.80 -3.57
C ASP A 92 2.29 -9.12 -4.72
N TYR A 93 1.22 -8.35 -4.72
CA TYR A 93 0.35 -8.15 -5.86
C TYR A 93 0.02 -6.68 -5.91
N TYR A 94 0.20 -6.06 -7.07
CA TYR A 94 -0.30 -4.71 -7.25
C TYR A 94 -0.93 -4.49 -8.62
N GLU A 95 -1.84 -3.53 -8.63
CA GLU A 95 -2.48 -3.00 -9.82
C GLU A 95 -2.24 -1.50 -9.86
N SER A 96 -1.52 -1.01 -10.88
CA SER A 96 -1.24 0.42 -10.99
C SER A 96 -1.07 0.96 -12.40
N SER A 97 -1.26 2.28 -12.54
CA SER A 97 -1.03 3.00 -13.79
C SER A 97 0.39 3.53 -13.92
N ASN A 98 1.02 3.94 -12.82
CA ASN A 98 2.43 4.29 -12.75
C ASN A 98 3.07 3.60 -11.55
N TYR A 99 4.29 3.12 -11.75
CA TYR A 99 4.95 2.23 -10.81
C TYR A 99 6.45 2.45 -10.75
N TYR A 100 7.01 2.48 -9.53
CA TYR A 100 8.46 2.49 -9.30
C TYR A 100 8.86 1.81 -8.02
N ASP A 101 9.52 0.67 -8.17
CA ASP A 101 9.81 -0.16 -7.01
C ASP A 101 11.25 -0.61 -6.91
N TYR A 102 11.64 -0.84 -5.67
CA TYR A 102 12.92 -1.42 -5.32
C TYR A 102 12.73 -2.51 -4.27
N TYR A 103 13.22 -3.71 -4.58
CA TYR A 103 13.10 -4.86 -3.72
C TYR A 103 14.44 -5.56 -3.52
N GLU A 104 14.78 -5.83 -2.26
CA GLU A 104 15.88 -6.72 -1.88
C GLU A 104 15.32 -7.90 -1.09
N SER A 105 15.32 -9.09 -1.69
CA SER A 105 14.86 -10.30 -1.00
C SER A 105 15.58 -11.60 -1.36
N SER A 106 15.49 -12.57 -0.44
CA SER A 106 16.04 -13.92 -0.64
C SER A 106 15.08 -14.84 -1.40
N ASN A 107 13.78 -14.71 -1.16
CA ASN A 107 12.72 -15.39 -1.91
C ASN A 107 11.69 -14.36 -2.38
N TYR A 108 11.44 -14.32 -3.68
CA TYR A 108 10.64 -13.27 -4.33
C TYR A 108 9.53 -13.87 -5.19
N HIS A 109 8.30 -13.42 -4.97
CA HIS A 109 7.13 -13.69 -5.81
C HIS A 109 6.34 -12.42 -6.00
N ASP A 110 5.99 -12.12 -7.24
CA ASP A 110 5.46 -10.82 -7.61
C ASP A 110 4.48 -10.94 -8.78
N TYR A 111 3.36 -10.22 -8.68
CA TYR A 111 2.20 -10.31 -9.58
C TYR A 111 1.61 -8.94 -9.90
N ASN A 112 1.80 -8.54 -11.16
CA ASN A 112 1.71 -7.14 -11.54
C ASN A 112 0.76 -6.96 -12.69
N ASP A 113 -0.29 -6.18 -12.46
CA ASP A 113 -1.16 -5.72 -13.53
C ASP A 113 -0.93 -4.24 -13.78
N TYR A 114 -0.20 -3.96 -14.87
CA TYR A 114 0.11 -2.61 -15.30
C TYR A 114 -0.78 -2.19 -16.46
N HIS A 115 -1.54 -1.13 -16.24
CA HIS A 115 -2.34 -0.50 -17.28
C HIS A 115 -1.65 0.75 -17.83
N ASP A 116 -0.70 0.55 -18.74
CA ASP A 116 -0.13 1.63 -19.55
C ASP A 116 -1.19 2.18 -20.53
N TYR A 117 -1.82 3.31 -20.20
CA TYR A 117 -2.56 4.11 -21.17
C TYR A 117 -1.58 4.95 -22.03
N TYR A 118 -0.76 4.28 -22.85
CA TYR A 118 0.04 4.93 -23.89
C TYR A 118 0.03 4.14 -25.21
N GLU A 119 -0.47 4.76 -26.29
CA GLU A 119 -0.09 4.42 -27.67
C GLU A 119 1.44 4.53 -27.79
N SER A 120 2.18 3.41 -27.75
CA SER A 120 3.29 3.08 -28.69
C SER A 120 4.29 2.06 -28.12
N SER A 121 4.43 0.97 -28.87
CA SER A 121 5.64 0.20 -29.18
C SER A 121 6.72 -0.06 -28.11
N ASN A 122 6.89 -1.36 -27.86
CA ASN A 122 8.08 -2.09 -27.37
C ASN A 122 8.33 -2.09 -25.86
N TYR A 123 7.91 -3.19 -25.22
CA TYR A 123 8.72 -3.80 -24.15
C TYR A 123 8.87 -5.31 -24.40
N HIS A 124 10.07 -5.79 -24.09
CA HIS A 124 10.59 -7.13 -24.32
C HIS A 124 11.08 -7.62 -22.96
N ASP A 125 10.40 -8.61 -22.38
CA ASP A 125 10.87 -9.31 -21.20
C ASP A 125 11.64 -10.57 -21.63
N TYR A 126 12.75 -10.84 -20.93
CA TYR A 126 13.58 -12.04 -21.09
C TYR A 126 13.08 -13.17 -20.18
#